data_AF-A0AAE1GVJ0-F1
#
_entry.id   AF-A0AAE1GVJ0-F1
#
_cell.length_a   1.000
_cell.length_b   1.000
_cell.length_c   1.000
_cell.angle_alpha   90.00
_cell.angle_beta   90.00
_cell.angle_gamma   90.00
#
_symmetry.space_group_name_H-M   'P 1'
#
loop_
_entity.id
_entity.type
_entity.pdbx_description
1 polymer ?
#
loop_
_entity_poly.entity_id
_entity_poly.type
_entity_poly.pdbx_seq_one_letter_code
_entity_poly.pdbx_strand_id
1 'polypeptide(L)'
;MFEEHKELLNLFEKFIALQTREQQASSEELQEHATKVMNTLDEGIRGLDDMDAFFSYLGQVGASHRRINGFQSQYFWKIEGPFLKAVEQTLGDRYTANVENIYKVTIKLIIQTLVDGYEGTGHAAGSAGS
;
A
#
# COMPACT_ATOMS: atom_id res chain seq x y z
N MET A 1 4.58 5.37 10.16
CA MET A 1 4.77 5.71 8.72
C MET A 1 5.37 7.11 8.59
N PHE A 2 4.63 8.21 8.52
CA PHE A 2 5.22 9.54 8.30
C PHE A 2 6.07 10.08 9.47
N GLU A 3 5.81 9.64 10.71
CA GLU A 3 6.70 9.94 11.85
C GLU A 3 8.10 9.30 11.70
N GLU A 4 8.16 8.13 11.07
CA GLU A 4 9.37 7.31 10.89
C GLU A 4 10.04 7.58 9.52
N HIS A 5 9.28 8.08 8.55
CA HIS A 5 9.67 8.33 7.16
C HIS A 5 9.19 9.72 6.71
N LYS A 6 9.69 10.77 7.38
CA LYS A 6 9.28 12.17 7.16
C LYS A 6 9.54 12.64 5.73
N GLU A 7 10.53 12.06 5.05
CA GLU A 7 10.85 12.33 3.66
C GLU A 7 9.67 12.06 2.70
N LEU A 8 8.77 11.14 3.06
CA LEU A 8 7.62 10.78 2.23
C LEU A 8 6.54 11.88 2.22
N LEU A 9 6.52 12.77 3.22
CA LEU A 9 5.62 13.92 3.24
C LEU A 9 5.90 14.89 2.08
N ASN A 10 7.14 14.91 1.56
CA ASN A 10 7.52 15.76 0.44
C ASN A 10 6.88 15.34 -0.89
N LEU A 11 6.31 14.13 -0.96
CA LEU A 11 5.60 13.62 -2.13
C LEU A 11 4.15 14.15 -2.21
N PHE A 12 3.67 14.77 -1.12
CA PHE A 12 2.35 15.38 -1.04
C PHE A 12 2.51 16.90 -1.17
N GLU A 13 2.52 17.39 -2.42
CA GLU A 13 2.83 18.80 -2.76
C GLU A 13 2.01 19.83 -1.96
N LYS A 14 0.79 19.47 -1.54
CA LYS A 14 -0.10 20.36 -0.78
C LYS A 14 0.19 20.42 0.72
N PHE A 15 1.07 19.57 1.28
CA PHE A 15 1.07 19.30 2.72
C PHE A 15 2.44 19.12 3.40
N ILE A 16 3.53 19.57 2.76
CA ILE A 16 4.91 19.60 3.31
C ILE A 16 4.99 20.23 4.73
N ALA A 17 4.02 21.08 5.09
CA ALA A 17 3.95 21.76 6.39
C ALA A 17 3.34 20.92 7.54
N LEU A 18 2.74 19.74 7.29
CA LEU A 18 2.10 18.92 8.33
C LEU A 18 3.14 18.06 9.07
N GLN A 19 3.85 18.68 10.02
CA GLN A 19 4.94 18.03 10.75
C GLN A 19 4.48 17.30 12.03
N THR A 20 3.28 17.56 12.54
CA THR A 20 2.76 16.92 13.76
C THR A 20 1.76 15.81 13.46
N ARG A 21 1.63 14.87 14.41
CA ARG A 21 0.69 13.75 14.32
C ARG A 21 -0.76 14.20 14.22
N GLU A 22 -1.16 15.20 15.02
CA GLU A 22 -2.52 15.72 15.00
C GLU A 22 -2.85 16.34 13.63
N GLN A 23 -1.91 17.10 13.05
CA GLN A 23 -2.05 17.72 11.75
C GLN A 23 -2.19 16.68 10.63
N GLN A 24 -1.37 15.62 10.67
CA GLN A 24 -1.44 14.50 9.74
C GLN A 24 -2.76 13.71 9.90
N ALA A 25 -3.20 13.47 11.13
CA ALA A 25 -4.44 12.75 11.41
C ALA A 25 -5.68 13.51 10.95
N SER A 26 -5.67 14.85 10.97
CA SER A 26 -6.76 15.69 10.46
C SER A 26 -6.71 15.96 8.95
N SER A 27 -5.68 15.46 8.25
CA SER A 27 -5.51 15.73 6.81
C SER A 27 -6.49 14.89 5.99
N GLU A 28 -7.38 15.56 5.27
CA GLU A 28 -8.35 14.92 4.37
C GLU A 28 -7.64 14.13 3.25
N GLU A 29 -6.57 14.66 2.65
CA GLU A 29 -5.80 13.95 1.60
C GLU A 29 -5.13 12.68 2.14
N LEU A 30 -4.54 12.73 3.35
CA LEU A 30 -3.94 11.54 3.97
C LEU A 30 -5.01 10.53 4.39
N GLN A 31 -6.17 10.98 4.87
CA GLN A 31 -7.30 10.10 5.17
C GLN A 31 -7.86 9.45 3.90
N GLU A 32 -8.00 10.19 2.80
CA GLU A 32 -8.42 9.65 1.51
C GLU A 32 -7.41 8.65 0.96
N HIS A 33 -6.11 8.95 1.05
CA HIS A 33 -5.06 8.05 0.61
C HIS A 33 -5.02 6.78 1.47
N ALA A 34 -5.09 6.93 2.80
CA ALA A 34 -5.19 5.80 3.72
C ALA A 34 -6.44 4.95 3.42
N THR A 35 -7.58 5.58 3.13
CA THR A 35 -8.82 4.88 2.75
C THR A 35 -8.63 4.10 1.46
N LYS A 36 -8.01 4.70 0.43
CA LYS A 36 -7.70 4.02 -0.84
C LYS A 36 -6.76 2.84 -0.63
N VAL A 37 -5.75 2.98 0.22
CA VAL A 37 -4.85 1.88 0.61
C VAL A 37 -5.64 0.78 1.31
N MET A 38 -6.44 1.09 2.33
CA MET A 38 -7.22 0.08 3.06
C MET A 38 -8.24 -0.63 2.16
N ASN A 39 -8.91 0.09 1.26
CA ASN A 39 -9.81 -0.51 0.28
C ASN A 39 -9.06 -1.43 -0.69
N THR A 40 -7.87 -1.01 -1.14
CA THR A 40 -7.01 -1.84 -1.99
C THR A 40 -6.57 -3.13 -1.29
N LEU A 41 -6.27 -3.06 0.00
CA LEU A 41 -5.92 -4.22 0.82
C LEU A 41 -7.13 -5.14 1.04
N ASP A 42 -8.32 -4.58 1.30
CA ASP A 42 -9.57 -5.32 1.50
C ASP A 42 -10.02 -6.01 0.20
N GLU A 43 -9.97 -5.31 -0.94
CA GLU A 43 -10.17 -5.88 -2.27
C GLU A 43 -9.14 -6.97 -2.57
N GLY A 44 -7.91 -6.82 -2.08
CA GLY A 44 -6.89 -7.85 -2.22
C GLY A 44 -7.12 -9.11 -1.41
N ILE A 45 -7.65 -8.97 -0.21
CA ILE A 45 -8.01 -10.10 0.64
C ILE A 45 -9.28 -10.79 0.12
N ARG A 46 -10.26 -10.02 -0.38
CA ARG A 46 -11.51 -10.53 -0.95
C ARG A 46 -11.32 -11.11 -2.35
N GLY A 47 -10.36 -10.59 -3.11
CA GLY A 47 -10.01 -10.98 -4.47
C GLY A 47 -9.09 -12.20 -4.55
N LEU A 48 -8.78 -12.88 -3.43
CA LEU A 48 -8.05 -14.14 -3.48
C LEU A 48 -8.78 -15.23 -4.28
N ASP A 49 -10.09 -15.08 -4.52
CA ASP A 49 -10.88 -15.93 -5.41
C ASP A 49 -10.67 -15.62 -6.91
N ASP A 50 -10.21 -14.40 -7.25
CA ASP A 50 -9.83 -13.98 -8.61
C ASP A 50 -8.48 -13.22 -8.57
N MET A 51 -7.42 -14.01 -8.50
CA MET A 51 -6.04 -13.52 -8.42
C MET A 51 -5.65 -12.66 -9.62
N ASP A 52 -6.21 -12.90 -10.81
CA ASP A 52 -5.87 -12.14 -12.03
C ASP A 52 -6.43 -10.70 -11.96
N ALA A 53 -7.68 -10.56 -11.53
CA ALA A 53 -8.28 -9.25 -11.28
C ALA A 53 -7.51 -8.48 -10.20
N PHE A 54 -7.12 -9.18 -9.13
CA PHE A 54 -6.31 -8.62 -8.05
C PHE A 54 -4.96 -8.08 -8.55
N PHE A 55 -4.18 -8.90 -9.29
CA PHE A 55 -2.89 -8.47 -9.81
C PHE A 55 -3.00 -7.33 -10.82
N SER A 56 -4.01 -7.35 -11.67
CA SER A 56 -4.27 -6.28 -12.65
C SER A 56 -4.58 -4.96 -11.96
N TYR A 57 -5.46 -4.97 -10.95
CA TYR A 57 -5.81 -3.78 -10.19
C TYR A 57 -4.60 -3.18 -9.46
N LEU A 58 -3.88 -4.00 -8.68
CA LEU A 58 -2.68 -3.54 -7.97
C LEU A 58 -1.59 -3.07 -8.93
N GLY A 59 -1.41 -3.75 -10.07
CA GLY A 59 -0.47 -3.32 -11.09
C GLY A 59 -0.78 -1.90 -11.61
N GLN A 60 -2.06 -1.59 -11.83
CA GLN A 60 -2.51 -0.25 -12.23
C GLN A 60 -2.29 0.79 -11.14
N VAL A 61 -2.55 0.45 -9.87
CA VAL A 61 -2.26 1.32 -8.72
C VAL A 61 -0.76 1.61 -8.64
N GLY A 62 0.10 0.59 -8.75
CA GLY A 62 1.55 0.74 -8.81
C GLY A 62 1.99 1.67 -9.95
N ALA A 63 1.47 1.45 -11.16
CA ALA A 63 1.76 2.28 -12.33
C ALA A 63 1.34 3.74 -12.14
N SER A 64 0.25 4.01 -11.41
CA SER A 64 -0.24 5.37 -11.17
C SER A 64 0.75 6.23 -10.37
N HIS A 65 1.56 5.62 -9.50
CA HIS A 65 2.56 6.32 -8.69
C HIS A 65 3.75 6.85 -9.51
N ARG A 66 3.93 6.41 -10.77
CA ARG A 66 4.91 7.01 -11.69
C ARG A 66 4.63 8.48 -12.00
N ARG A 67 3.39 8.93 -11.82
CA ARG A 67 2.98 10.33 -12.02
C ARG A 67 3.42 11.25 -10.89
N ILE A 68 3.86 10.69 -9.76
CA ILE A 68 4.30 11.44 -8.58
C ILE A 68 5.78 11.75 -8.74
N ASN A 69 6.11 13.04 -8.84
CA ASN A 69 7.49 13.47 -9.00
C ASN A 69 8.34 13.07 -7.78
N GLY A 70 9.50 12.48 -8.02
CA GLY A 70 10.42 12.04 -6.96
C GLY A 70 10.01 10.76 -6.22
N PHE A 71 8.88 10.13 -6.57
CA PHE A 71 8.50 8.83 -6.01
C PHE A 71 9.47 7.74 -6.50
N GLN A 72 9.85 6.83 -5.60
CA GLN A 72 10.72 5.68 -5.90
C GLN A 72 10.02 4.39 -5.48
N SER A 73 10.16 3.30 -6.24
CA SER A 73 9.50 2.02 -5.93
C SER A 73 9.79 1.51 -4.51
N GLN A 74 11.00 1.75 -4.00
CA GLN A 74 11.41 1.43 -2.63
C GLN A 74 10.53 2.07 -1.53
N TYR A 75 9.80 3.14 -1.84
CA TYR A 75 8.90 3.78 -0.88
C TYR A 75 7.66 2.95 -0.58
N PHE A 76 7.23 2.06 -1.47
CA PHE A 76 6.14 1.12 -1.17
C PHE A 76 6.47 0.23 0.03
N TRP A 77 7.71 -0.22 0.17
CA TRP A 77 8.16 -1.06 1.28
C TRP A 77 8.10 -0.37 2.65
N LYS A 78 8.03 0.97 2.70
CA LYS A 78 7.93 1.73 3.94
C LYS A 78 6.59 1.54 4.67
N ILE A 79 5.58 0.95 4.01
CA ILE A 79 4.29 0.66 4.62
C ILE A 79 4.26 -0.67 5.39
N GLU A 80 5.17 -1.62 5.11
CA GLU A 80 5.13 -2.98 5.66
C GLU A 80 5.10 -2.99 7.19
N GLY A 81 6.10 -2.35 7.82
CA GLY A 81 6.22 -2.29 9.28
C GLY A 81 5.03 -1.61 9.96
N PRO A 82 4.66 -0.37 9.56
CA PRO A 82 3.49 0.31 10.08
C PRO A 82 2.19 -0.48 9.92
N PHE A 83 1.99 -1.16 8.78
CA PHE A 83 0.83 -2.01 8.54
C PHE A 83 0.77 -3.19 9.51
N LEU A 84 1.85 -3.97 9.63
CA LEU A 84 1.90 -5.13 10.52
C LEU A 84 1.68 -4.74 11.99
N LYS A 85 2.28 -3.62 12.41
CA LYS A 85 2.06 -3.07 13.76
C LYS A 85 0.60 -2.67 13.99
N ALA A 86 -0.04 -2.05 13.00
CA ALA A 86 -1.45 -1.69 13.10
C ALA A 86 -2.36 -2.92 13.18
N VAL A 87 -2.07 -3.97 12.42
CA VAL A 87 -2.80 -5.25 12.48
C VAL A 87 -2.64 -5.91 13.85
N GLU A 88 -1.42 -6.00 14.38
CA GLU A 88 -1.15 -6.54 15.72
C GLU A 88 -1.95 -5.79 16.79
N GLN A 89 -1.90 -4.46 16.79
CA GLN A 89 -2.63 -3.62 17.73
C GLN A 89 -4.16 -3.77 17.60
N THR A 90 -4.66 -3.93 16.38
CA THR A 90 -6.10 -4.08 16.11
C THR A 90 -6.63 -5.44 16.54
N LEU A 91 -5.85 -6.50 16.35
CA LEU A 91 -6.26 -7.87 16.66
C LEU A 91 -6.01 -8.25 18.12
N GLY A 92 -5.06 -7.60 18.81
CA GLY A 92 -4.75 -7.85 20.22
C GLY A 92 -4.52 -9.33 20.49
N ASP A 93 -5.27 -9.91 21.43
CA ASP A 93 -5.17 -11.32 21.81
C ASP A 93 -5.46 -12.32 20.66
N ARG A 94 -6.10 -11.86 19.57
CA ARG A 94 -6.34 -12.68 18.36
C ARG A 94 -5.13 -12.73 17.43
N TYR A 95 -4.10 -11.90 17.67
CA TYR A 95 -2.87 -11.88 16.91
C TYR A 95 -1.98 -13.06 17.32
N THR A 96 -2.22 -14.21 16.71
CA THR A 96 -1.42 -15.43 16.89
C THR A 96 -0.27 -15.50 15.90
N ALA A 97 0.72 -16.37 16.13
CA ALA A 97 1.82 -16.60 15.19
C ALA A 97 1.35 -16.99 13.78
N ASN A 98 0.23 -17.73 13.67
CA ASN A 98 -0.35 -18.08 12.37
C ASN A 98 -0.92 -16.84 11.67
N VAL A 99 -1.64 -15.99 12.41
CA VAL A 99 -2.21 -14.74 11.90
C VAL A 99 -1.09 -13.79 11.45
N GLU A 100 -0.05 -13.62 12.27
CA GLU A 100 1.14 -12.85 11.92
C GLU A 100 1.75 -13.32 10.58
N ASN A 101 1.93 -14.63 10.42
CA ASN A 101 2.51 -15.17 9.20
C ASN A 101 1.64 -14.90 7.97
N ILE A 102 0.30 -15.04 8.09
CA ILE A 102 -0.63 -14.73 7.00
C ILE A 102 -0.49 -13.27 6.58
N TYR A 103 -0.58 -12.33 7.53
CA TYR A 103 -0.47 -10.90 7.20
C TYR A 103 0.90 -10.52 6.62
N LYS A 104 1.99 -11.12 7.10
CA LYS A 104 3.34 -10.93 6.54
C LYS A 104 3.43 -11.39 5.08
N VAL A 105 2.84 -12.53 4.74
CA VAL A 105 2.85 -13.03 3.35
C VAL A 105 1.96 -12.15 2.48
N THR A 106 0.75 -11.83 2.93
CA THR A 106 -0.22 -11.01 2.20
C THR A 106 0.32 -9.62 1.89
N ILE A 107 0.88 -8.91 2.88
CA ILE A 107 1.38 -7.54 2.65
C ILE A 107 2.57 -7.53 1.70
N LYS A 108 3.46 -8.52 1.78
CA LYS A 108 4.61 -8.64 0.86
C LYS A 108 4.16 -8.89 -0.57
N LEU A 109 3.16 -9.75 -0.77
CA LEU A 109 2.56 -9.98 -2.09
C LEU A 109 1.99 -8.68 -2.67
N ILE A 110 1.24 -7.94 -1.87
CA ILE A 110 0.64 -6.66 -2.29
C ILE A 110 1.72 -5.64 -2.67
N ILE A 111 2.71 -5.44 -1.78
CA ILE A 111 3.79 -4.48 -2.02
C ILE A 111 4.59 -4.87 -3.26
N GLN A 112 4.92 -6.14 -3.43
CA GLN A 112 5.64 -6.60 -4.62
C GLN A 112 4.84 -6.34 -5.89
N THR A 113 3.53 -6.60 -5.89
CA THR A 113 2.67 -6.33 -7.06
C THR A 113 2.62 -4.84 -7.41
N LEU A 114 2.59 -3.96 -6.40
CA LEU A 114 2.66 -2.50 -6.61
C LEU A 114 4.01 -2.09 -7.20
N VAL A 115 5.11 -2.66 -6.69
CA VAL A 115 6.46 -2.43 -7.21
C VAL A 115 6.55 -2.88 -8.66
N ASP A 116 6.08 -4.08 -8.99
CA ASP A 116 6.13 -4.61 -10.34
C ASP A 116 5.26 -3.77 -11.30
N GLY A 117 4.09 -3.33 -10.83
CA GLY A 117 3.22 -2.39 -11.55
C GLY A 117 3.91 -1.04 -11.81
N TYR A 118 4.66 -0.53 -10.83
CA TYR A 118 5.45 0.70 -10.95
C TYR A 118 6.67 0.52 -11.86
N GLU A 119 7.33 -0.63 -11.87
CA GLU A 119 8.51 -0.89 -12.70
C GLU A 119 8.16 -1.34 -14.11
N GLY A 120 6.91 -1.77 -14.33
CA GLY A 120 6.41 -2.22 -15.63
C GLY A 120 6.75 -3.68 -15.90
N THR A 121 7.08 -4.42 -14.84
CA THR A 121 7.38 -5.85 -14.80
C THR A 121 6.20 -6.67 -14.31
N GLY A 122 5.11 -6.00 -13.90
CA GLY A 122 3.90 -6.63 -13.38
C GLY A 122 3.19 -7.53 -14.40
N HIS A 123 2.29 -8.36 -13.90
CA HIS A 123 1.47 -9.26 -14.72
C HIS A 123 0.84 -8.45 -15.85
N ALA A 124 1.24 -8.71 -17.09
CA ALA A 124 0.55 -8.17 -18.24
C ALA A 124 -0.87 -8.74 -18.16
N ALA A 125 -1.86 -7.88 -17.88
CA ALA A 125 -3.26 -8.24 -18.10
C ALA A 125 -3.31 -8.85 -19.50
N GLY A 126 -3.63 -10.14 -19.56
CA GLY A 126 -3.31 -10.99 -20.68
C GLY A 126 -3.54 -10.28 -22.01
N SER A 127 -2.56 -10.37 -22.90
CA SER A 127 -2.82 -10.32 -24.32
C SER A 127 -3.99 -11.26 -24.59
N ALA A 128 -5.20 -10.71 -24.67
CA ALA A 128 -6.35 -11.39 -25.21
C ALA A 128 -5.99 -11.67 -26.66
N GLY A 129 -5.43 -12.86 -26.89
CA GLY A 129 -5.23 -13.40 -28.21
C GLY A 129 -6.58 -13.50 -28.88
N SER A 130 -6.74 -12.72 -29.95
CA SER A 130 -7.50 -13.02 -31.17
C SER A 130 -7.09 -12.00 -32.22
#